data_AF-A0A4D9D6N9-F1
#
_entry.id   AF-A0A4D9D6N9-F1
#
_cell.length_a   1.000
_cell.length_b   1.000
_cell.length_c   1.000
_cell.angle_alpha   90.00
_cell.angle_beta   90.00
_cell.angle_gamma   90.00
#
_symmetry.space_group_name_H-M   'P 1'
#
loop_
_entity.id
_entity.type
_entity.pdbx_description
1 polymer ?
#
loop_
_entity_poly.entity_id
_entity_poly.type
_entity_poly.pdbx_seq_one_letter_code
_entity_poly.pdbx_strand_id
1 'polypeptide(L)'
;MSKEDIGVVHAYIMATKTHQMSQSPEVDDDLALFLDIDMSILGQPREIYMRYAGAIRAEYKHVPRSLYLEKRAQILSSFIEGGEKYIKGGRQTLRREIYASQFYKNELEEQARDNIAGEIYMLRRGIIPYEEKER
;
A
#
# COMPACT_ATOMS: atom_id res chain seq x y z
N MET A 1 -22.69 8.50 22.18
CA MET A 1 -22.33 8.91 20.81
C MET A 1 -23.46 9.76 20.27
N SER A 2 -23.14 10.93 19.76
CA SER A 2 -24.08 11.81 19.06
C SER A 2 -24.48 11.16 17.72
N LYS A 3 -25.57 11.64 17.09
CA LYS A 3 -25.92 11.22 15.74
C LYS A 3 -24.86 11.65 14.71
N GLU A 4 -24.14 12.73 14.99
CA GLU A 4 -23.02 13.22 14.18
C GLU A 4 -21.83 12.25 14.25
N ASP A 5 -21.48 11.75 15.45
CA ASP A 5 -20.38 10.78 15.65
C ASP A 5 -20.62 9.49 14.83
N ILE A 6 -21.87 9.01 14.79
CA ILE A 6 -22.23 7.80 14.03
C ILE A 6 -22.08 8.03 12.52
N GLY A 7 -22.41 9.23 12.04
CA GLY A 7 -22.25 9.61 10.64
C GLY A 7 -20.78 9.63 10.21
N VAL A 8 -19.91 10.20 11.04
CA VAL A 8 -18.46 10.26 10.81
C VAL A 8 -17.87 8.84 10.78
N VAL A 9 -18.17 8.00 11.77
CA VAL A 9 -17.66 6.62 11.81
C VAL A 9 -18.11 5.83 10.59
N HIS A 10 -19.37 5.97 10.17
CA HIS A 10 -19.87 5.33 8.95
C HIS A 10 -19.09 5.79 7.71
N ALA A 11 -18.82 7.09 7.58
CA ALA A 11 -18.03 7.63 6.46
C ALA A 11 -16.60 7.04 6.43
N TYR A 12 -15.95 6.93 7.59
CA TYR A 12 -14.61 6.35 7.71
C TYR A 12 -14.60 4.88 7.28
N ILE A 13 -15.56 4.08 7.78
CA ILE A 13 -15.70 2.67 7.38
C ILE A 13 -15.89 2.54 5.87
N MET A 14 -16.70 3.40 5.25
CA MET A 14 -16.93 3.33 3.82
C MET A 14 -15.69 3.74 3.00
N ALA A 15 -14.87 4.65 3.51
CA ALA A 15 -13.63 5.08 2.85
C ALA A 15 -12.56 3.97 2.79
N THR A 16 -12.51 3.05 3.77
CA THR A 16 -11.54 1.93 3.75
C THR A 16 -11.77 0.96 2.59
N LYS A 17 -12.97 0.93 1.98
CA LYS A 17 -13.23 0.05 0.84
C LYS A 17 -12.37 0.39 -0.38
N THR A 18 -12.11 1.68 -0.60
CA THR A 18 -11.36 2.17 -1.76
C THR A 18 -9.99 2.72 -1.39
N HIS A 19 -9.74 2.96 -0.08
CA HIS A 19 -8.57 3.70 0.42
C HIS A 19 -8.40 5.04 -0.31
N GLN A 20 -9.52 5.68 -0.65
CA GLN A 20 -9.56 6.98 -1.30
C GLN A 20 -10.32 7.95 -0.44
N MET A 21 -9.81 9.18 -0.39
CA MET A 21 -10.52 10.30 0.21
C MET A 21 -11.83 10.50 -0.55
N SER A 22 -12.98 10.32 0.12
CA SER A 22 -14.26 10.66 -0.47
C SER A 22 -14.35 12.18 -0.69
N GLN A 23 -14.99 12.64 -1.77
CA GLN A 23 -15.13 14.07 -2.09
C GLN A 23 -16.12 14.82 -1.15
N SER A 24 -16.42 14.28 0.03
CA SER A 24 -17.29 14.95 1.00
C SER A 24 -16.55 16.13 1.63
N PRO A 25 -17.10 17.35 1.66
CA PRO A 25 -16.38 18.58 2.02
C PRO A 25 -15.94 18.70 3.49
N GLU A 26 -16.31 17.77 4.36
CA GLU A 26 -15.79 17.63 5.73
C GLU A 26 -14.67 16.58 5.76
N VAL A 27 -13.67 16.76 4.90
CA VAL A 27 -12.47 15.93 4.89
C VAL A 27 -11.60 16.35 6.07
N ASP A 28 -11.66 15.56 7.13
CA ASP A 28 -10.82 15.71 8.32
C ASP A 28 -9.44 15.11 8.05
N ASP A 29 -8.37 15.79 8.47
CA ASP A 29 -6.99 15.27 8.47
C ASP A 29 -6.93 13.90 9.18
N ASP A 30 -7.82 13.68 10.15
CA ASP A 30 -8.00 12.41 10.85
C ASP A 30 -8.37 11.25 9.91
N LEU A 31 -9.16 11.46 8.84
CA LEU A 31 -9.49 10.41 7.87
C LEU A 31 -8.26 10.03 7.03
N ALA A 32 -7.47 11.03 6.62
CA ALA A 32 -6.25 10.79 5.87
C ALA A 32 -5.25 9.96 6.70
N LEU A 33 -5.08 10.33 7.96
CA LEU A 33 -4.27 9.56 8.90
C LEU A 33 -4.84 8.16 9.13
N PHE A 34 -6.16 8.02 9.30
CA PHE A 34 -6.82 6.74 9.51
C PHE A 34 -6.58 5.77 8.36
N LEU A 35 -6.73 6.22 7.11
CA LEU A 35 -6.47 5.40 5.92
C LEU A 35 -4.99 5.03 5.77
N ASP A 36 -4.08 5.93 6.15
CA ASP A 36 -2.65 5.71 6.01
C ASP A 36 -2.09 4.73 7.05
N ILE A 37 -2.72 4.59 8.21
CA ILE A 37 -2.26 3.66 9.27
C ILE A 37 -2.14 2.24 8.72
N ASP A 38 -3.15 1.75 8.00
CA ASP A 38 -3.16 0.40 7.43
C ASP A 38 -2.09 0.24 6.33
N MET A 39 -1.78 1.32 5.60
CA MET A 39 -0.78 1.33 4.55
C MET A 39 0.64 1.65 5.06
N SER A 40 0.80 2.05 6.31
CA SER A 40 2.10 2.47 6.89
C SER A 40 3.15 1.35 6.86
N ILE A 41 2.72 0.09 6.87
CA ILE A 41 3.60 -1.08 6.73
C ILE A 41 4.41 -1.06 5.44
N LEU A 42 3.88 -0.45 4.37
CA LEU A 42 4.55 -0.38 3.08
C LEU A 42 5.86 0.42 3.18
N GLY A 43 5.88 1.50 3.96
CA GLY A 43 7.04 2.37 4.15
C GLY A 43 7.94 2.03 5.33
N GLN A 44 7.72 0.92 6.02
CA GLN A 44 8.62 0.48 7.10
C GLN A 44 10.02 0.14 6.59
N PRO A 45 11.05 0.12 7.46
CA PRO A 45 12.39 -0.35 7.10
C PRO A 45 12.34 -1.67 6.33
N ARG A 46 13.18 -1.79 5.28
CA ARG A 46 13.14 -2.90 4.32
C ARG A 46 13.05 -4.29 4.98
N GLU A 47 13.79 -4.54 6.05
CA GLU A 47 13.74 -5.84 6.74
C GLU A 47 12.33 -6.16 7.30
N ILE A 48 11.68 -5.18 7.93
CA ILE A 48 10.34 -5.32 8.50
C ILE A 48 9.33 -5.59 7.37
N TYR A 49 9.39 -4.81 6.29
CA TYR A 49 8.52 -4.99 5.13
C TYR A 49 8.68 -6.37 4.48
N MET A 50 9.92 -6.85 4.31
CA MET A 50 10.14 -8.15 3.68
C MET A 50 9.64 -9.32 4.54
N ARG A 51 9.73 -9.23 5.87
CA ARG A 51 9.10 -10.21 6.78
C ARG A 51 7.58 -10.18 6.66
N TYR A 52 6.99 -8.98 6.59
CA TYR A 52 5.57 -8.81 6.32
C TYR A 52 5.16 -9.46 4.99
N ALA A 53 5.89 -9.23 3.89
CA ALA A 53 5.62 -9.86 2.60
C ALA A 53 5.67 -11.41 2.65
N GLY A 54 6.60 -11.97 3.43
CA GLY A 54 6.66 -13.41 3.70
C GLY A 54 5.46 -13.92 4.51
N ALA A 55 5.00 -13.17 5.51
CA ALA A 55 3.81 -13.50 6.28
C ALA A 55 2.55 -13.50 5.39
N ILE A 56 2.39 -12.52 4.49
CA ILE A 56 1.32 -12.51 3.49
C ILE A 56 1.38 -13.77 2.62
N ARG A 57 2.58 -14.19 2.17
CA ARG A 57 2.70 -15.44 1.41
C ARG A 57 2.20 -16.64 2.22
N ALA A 58 2.51 -16.72 3.51
CA ALA A 58 2.09 -17.81 4.37
C ALA A 58 0.57 -17.87 4.55
N GLU A 59 -0.09 -16.71 4.70
CA GLU A 59 -1.56 -16.62 4.75
C GLU A 59 -2.21 -17.15 3.45
N TYR A 60 -1.65 -16.76 2.31
CA TYR A 60 -2.10 -17.21 0.99
C TYR A 60 -1.43 -18.52 0.55
N LYS A 61 -0.92 -19.36 1.47
CA LYS A 61 -0.25 -20.63 1.13
C LYS A 61 -1.11 -21.53 0.26
N HIS A 62 -2.42 -21.50 0.47
CA HIS A 62 -3.44 -22.24 -0.28
C HIS A 62 -3.58 -21.79 -1.75
N VAL A 63 -3.10 -20.61 -2.13
CA VAL A 63 -3.10 -20.12 -3.51
C VAL A 63 -1.91 -20.73 -4.26
N PRO A 64 -2.12 -21.28 -5.48
CA PRO A 64 -1.02 -21.79 -6.31
C PRO A 64 0.09 -20.76 -6.51
N ARG A 65 1.34 -21.19 -6.36
CA ARG A 65 2.51 -20.29 -6.32
C ARG A 65 2.61 -19.37 -7.54
N SER A 66 2.43 -19.89 -8.74
CA SER A 66 2.48 -19.09 -9.98
C SER A 66 1.43 -17.98 -9.99
N LEU A 67 0.20 -18.30 -9.55
CA LEU A 67 -0.89 -17.35 -9.47
C LEU A 67 -0.64 -16.30 -8.38
N TYR A 68 -0.12 -16.70 -7.22
CA TYR A 68 0.25 -15.75 -6.16
C TYR A 68 1.29 -14.74 -6.65
N LEU A 69 2.37 -15.21 -7.29
CA LEU A 69 3.42 -14.35 -7.83
C LEU A 69 2.86 -13.29 -8.80
N GLU A 70 2.03 -13.73 -9.74
CA GLU A 70 1.40 -12.85 -10.74
C GLU A 70 0.47 -11.82 -10.08
N LYS A 71 -0.48 -12.29 -9.26
CA LYS A 71 -1.51 -11.41 -8.68
C LYS A 71 -0.96 -10.48 -7.62
N ARG A 72 -0.02 -10.94 -6.79
CA ARG A 72 0.65 -10.08 -5.81
C ARG A 72 1.43 -8.97 -6.52
N ALA A 73 2.19 -9.28 -7.56
CA ALA A 73 2.90 -8.27 -8.34
C ALA A 73 1.93 -7.28 -9.02
N GLN A 74 0.79 -7.75 -9.55
CA GLN A 74 -0.24 -6.90 -10.14
C GLN A 74 -0.85 -5.93 -9.12
N ILE A 75 -1.21 -6.43 -7.93
CA ILE A 75 -1.76 -5.62 -6.84
C ILE A 75 -0.74 -4.55 -6.43
N LEU A 76 0.51 -4.94 -6.20
CA LEU A 76 1.59 -4.03 -5.82
C LEU A 76 1.87 -2.95 -6.87
N SER A 77 1.88 -3.32 -8.16
CA SER A 77 1.99 -2.36 -9.26
C SER A 77 0.90 -1.29 -9.19
N SER A 78 -0.33 -1.65 -8.84
CA SER A 78 -1.46 -0.71 -8.78
C SER A 78 -1.32 0.39 -7.71
N PHE A 79 -0.47 0.19 -6.70
CA PHE A 79 -0.15 1.21 -5.69
C PHE A 79 0.79 2.30 -6.22
N ILE A 80 1.70 1.96 -7.13
CA ILE A 80 2.78 2.86 -7.55
C ILE A 80 2.67 3.35 -8.99
N GLU A 81 1.86 2.68 -9.82
CA GLU A 81 1.63 3.01 -11.23
C GLU A 81 0.37 3.90 -11.42
N GLY A 82 0.40 4.72 -12.47
CA GLY A 82 -0.67 5.68 -12.78
C GLY A 82 -0.52 7.01 -12.02
N GLY A 83 -1.56 7.83 -12.02
CA GLY A 83 -1.58 9.12 -11.30
C GLY A 83 -1.10 10.31 -12.12
N GLU A 84 -0.55 11.32 -11.45
CA GLU A 84 -0.17 12.60 -12.06
C GLU A 84 1.24 12.59 -12.65
N LYS A 85 1.54 13.60 -13.47
CA LYS A 85 2.88 13.74 -14.06
C LYS A 85 3.91 14.03 -12.97
N TYR A 86 4.93 13.18 -12.91
CA TYR A 86 6.05 13.29 -11.98
C TYR A 86 7.37 13.33 -12.73
N ILE A 87 8.24 14.27 -12.36
CA ILE A 87 9.55 14.47 -13.00
C ILE A 87 10.65 14.30 -11.94
N LYS A 88 11.54 13.33 -12.15
CA LYS A 88 12.74 13.11 -11.32
C LYS A 88 13.92 12.81 -12.23
N GLY A 89 15.04 13.52 -12.04
CA GLY A 89 16.26 13.31 -12.84
C GLY A 89 16.07 13.51 -14.36
N GLY A 90 15.18 14.42 -14.77
CA GLY A 90 14.92 14.71 -16.19
C GLY A 90 13.99 13.72 -16.91
N ARG A 91 13.53 12.66 -16.25
CA ARG A 91 12.55 11.71 -16.82
C ARG A 91 11.15 12.00 -16.30
N GLN A 92 10.18 12.09 -17.20
CA GLN A 92 8.76 12.18 -16.86
C GLN A 92 8.15 10.78 -16.76
N THR A 93 7.38 10.56 -15.70
CA THR A 93 6.62 9.34 -15.43
C THR A 93 5.25 9.71 -14.85
N LEU A 94 4.31 8.77 -14.78
CA LEU A 94 3.09 8.96 -13.99
C LEU A 94 3.32 8.37 -12.60
N ARG A 95 2.94 9.11 -11.57
CA ARG A 95 3.09 8.72 -10.18
C ARG A 95 1.81 9.02 -9.39
N ARG A 96 1.24 8.00 -8.77
CA ARG A 96 0.12 8.09 -7.82
C ARG A 96 0.68 8.09 -6.41
N GLU A 97 0.33 9.05 -5.56
CA GLU A 97 0.69 9.03 -4.13
C GLU A 97 0.13 7.79 -3.43
N ILE A 98 0.93 7.14 -2.58
CA ILE A 98 0.51 5.97 -1.81
C ILE A 98 -0.28 6.43 -0.59
N TYR A 99 0.23 7.46 0.10
CA TYR A 99 -0.35 8.00 1.32
C TYR A 99 -1.22 9.22 1.04
N ALA A 100 -2.31 9.38 1.79
CA ALA A 100 -3.21 10.53 1.69
C ALA A 100 -2.71 11.73 2.50
N SER A 101 -2.21 11.49 3.72
CA SER A 101 -1.76 12.53 4.65
C SER A 101 -0.38 13.07 4.30
N GLN A 102 -0.15 14.35 4.55
CA GLN A 102 1.15 14.98 4.31
C GLN A 102 2.26 14.38 5.19
N PHE A 103 1.93 13.99 6.42
CA PHE A 103 2.87 13.37 7.35
C PHE A 103 3.45 12.07 6.78
N TYR A 104 2.60 11.10 6.40
CA TYR A 104 3.07 9.83 5.86
C TYR A 104 3.71 9.98 4.47
N LYS A 105 3.24 10.92 3.65
CA LYS A 105 3.90 11.25 2.38
C LYS A 105 5.36 11.66 2.60
N ASN A 106 5.63 12.54 3.56
CA ASN A 106 6.98 13.03 3.80
C ASN A 106 7.89 11.94 4.39
N GLU A 107 7.35 11.15 5.32
CA GLU A 107 8.16 10.19 6.09
C GLU A 107 8.34 8.85 5.37
N LEU A 108 7.31 8.35 4.67
CA LEU A 108 7.24 6.94 4.25
C LEU A 108 7.13 6.73 2.74
N GLU A 109 6.74 7.72 1.95
CA GLU A 109 6.39 7.52 0.52
C GLU A 109 7.54 6.94 -0.32
N GLU A 110 8.75 7.48 -0.21
CA GLU A 110 9.90 6.97 -0.98
C GLU A 110 10.28 5.55 -0.52
N GLN A 111 10.32 5.30 0.81
CA GLN A 111 10.62 3.98 1.35
C GLN A 111 9.57 2.94 0.94
N ALA A 112 8.30 3.32 0.90
CA ALA A 112 7.20 2.48 0.45
C ALA A 112 7.35 2.07 -1.01
N ARG A 113 7.75 3.01 -1.87
CA ARG A 113 8.01 2.74 -3.28
C ARG A 113 9.19 1.80 -3.49
N ASP A 114 10.28 2.02 -2.76
CA ASP A 114 11.45 1.17 -2.85
C ASP A 114 11.16 -0.26 -2.38
N ASN A 115 10.34 -0.40 -1.34
CA ASN A 115 9.86 -1.68 -0.86
C ASN A 115 8.97 -2.39 -1.88
N ILE A 116 7.94 -1.71 -2.39
CA ILE A 116 7.01 -2.25 -3.38
C ILE A 116 7.74 -2.63 -4.67
N ALA A 117 8.59 -1.75 -5.20
CA ALA A 117 9.36 -2.01 -6.41
C ALA A 117 10.32 -3.19 -6.22
N GLY A 118 10.95 -3.28 -5.04
CA GLY A 118 11.78 -4.41 -4.67
C GLY A 118 11.02 -5.74 -4.63
N GLU A 119 9.83 -5.78 -4.02
CA GLU A 119 8.99 -6.98 -4.00
C GLU A 119 8.53 -7.36 -5.41
N ILE A 120 8.03 -6.42 -6.21
CA ILE A 120 7.64 -6.68 -7.61
C ILE A 120 8.80 -7.29 -8.40
N TYR A 121 10.01 -6.75 -8.26
CA TYR A 121 11.20 -7.27 -8.93
C TYR A 121 11.49 -8.73 -8.53
N MET A 122 11.40 -9.06 -7.23
CA MET A 122 11.59 -10.43 -6.74
C MET A 122 10.51 -11.38 -7.26
N LEU A 123 9.24 -10.98 -7.16
CA LEU A 123 8.09 -11.81 -7.56
C LEU A 123 8.14 -12.14 -9.07
N ARG A 124 8.49 -11.17 -9.92
CA ARG A 124 8.65 -11.39 -11.37
C ARG A 124 9.78 -12.36 -11.71
N ARG A 125 10.71 -12.59 -10.78
CA ARG A 125 11.79 -13.60 -10.89
C ARG A 125 11.47 -14.89 -10.12
N GLY A 126 10.23 -15.04 -9.64
CA GLY A 126 9.78 -16.22 -8.90
C GLY A 126 10.35 -16.31 -7.49
N ILE A 127 10.82 -15.21 -6.91
CA ILE A 127 11.35 -15.14 -5.54
C ILE A 127 10.28 -14.51 -4.65
N ILE A 128 9.96 -15.15 -3.52
CA ILE A 128 9.07 -14.60 -2.51
C ILE A 128 9.90 -14.26 -1.26
N PRO A 129 9.82 -13.02 -0.73
CA PRO A 129 10.60 -12.61 0.43
C PRO A 129 10.28 -13.48 1.64
N TYR A 130 11.30 -13.93 2.37
CA TYR A 130 11.15 -14.72 3.60
C TYR A 130 10.19 -15.93 3.46
N GLU A 131 10.00 -16.49 2.26
CA GLU A 131 9.23 -17.72 2.07
C GLU A 131 9.97 -18.86 2.78
N GLU A 132 9.38 -19.35 3.87
CA GLU A 132 9.87 -20.55 4.53
C GLU A 132 9.78 -21.71 3.53
N LYS A 133 10.93 -22.31 3.21
CA LYS A 133 10.96 -23.55 2.45
C LYS A 133 10.28 -24.63 3.28
N GLU A 134 9.30 -25.32 2.71
CA GLU A 134 8.62 -26.43 3.36
C GLU A 134 9.66 -27.39 3.95
N ARG A 135 9.59 -27.59 5.28
CA ARG A 135 10.37 -28.61 5.99
C ARG A 135 9.81 -29.99 5.72
#